data_AF-I4EGA5-F1
#
_entry.id   AF-I4EGA5-F1
#
_cell.length_a   1.000
_cell.length_b   1.000
_cell.length_c   1.000
_cell.angle_alpha   90.00
_cell.angle_beta   90.00
_cell.angle_gamma   90.00
#
_symmetry.space_group_name_H-M   'P 1'
#
loop_
_entity.id
_entity.type
_entity.pdbx_description
1 polymer ?
#
loop_
_entity_poly.entity_id
_entity_poly.type
_entity_poly.pdbx_seq_one_letter_code
_entity_poly.pdbx_strand_id
1 'polypeptide(L)'
;MISIFGVIAIGLWKYTSGSLPAFSPPSDWVTEYHGVQAVSLFLLLRAFSSGLSALTGMEAISNSVPVFQPPAIRNARVTLFWMGAILAVMFSGISFLATHMAVIPDPNEQATVLSMVTRLLVGESWYFYLVQFATMLILVLAANTSFAGFPRLAAILAQDRYFPHQFLFRGERLAFTTGIIVLAVLAAALEVIFRGSVDALIPLYAVGVFTAFTLAQSGMVVHWWRSRERGWRYSMAINGFGAAMTGVATVVIAVSKFLSGAWIVMVLVPLIIWQLRKIHRHYDNVAEQLRVDAEKVKTRPVTWAQGSTVVVPIDSLNQAAVRAIDYAQGISNDVTVVHVAYDPEDAELLRQRWGEAGMRLPLVLIESPYRELVGPLVNYIEQLHSERDTATMTVVVPEFVPAHLYEVPLHNQTAWRLRTTLWTHPRIVVTSVPYHLMK
;
A
#
# COMPACT_ATOMS: atom_id res chain seq x y z
N MET A 1 21.58 -19.43 10.16
CA MET A 1 22.49 -20.18 9.27
C MET A 1 23.41 -21.12 10.03
N ILE A 2 24.31 -20.63 10.89
CA ILE A 2 25.25 -21.48 11.67
C ILE A 2 24.51 -22.56 12.48
N SER A 3 23.41 -22.20 13.14
CA SER A 3 22.55 -23.14 13.87
C SER A 3 21.99 -24.26 12.98
N ILE A 4 21.58 -23.95 11.75
CA ILE A 4 21.06 -24.97 10.82
C ILE A 4 22.19 -25.86 10.30
N PHE A 5 23.37 -25.31 10.01
CA PHE A 5 24.54 -26.12 9.66
C PHE A 5 24.94 -27.07 10.79
N GLY A 6 24.83 -26.67 12.05
CA GLY A 6 25.09 -27.58 13.17
C GLY A 6 24.03 -28.67 13.30
N VAL A 7 22.75 -28.40 13.05
CA VAL A 7 21.70 -29.46 12.93
C VAL A 7 22.08 -30.46 11.84
N ILE A 8 22.51 -29.97 10.67
CA ILE A 8 22.93 -30.84 9.56
C ILE A 8 24.15 -31.67 9.95
N ALA A 9 25.16 -31.07 10.58
CA ALA A 9 26.37 -31.77 11.00
C ALA A 9 26.06 -32.86 12.05
N ILE A 10 25.23 -32.56 13.06
CA ILE A 10 24.80 -33.53 14.07
C ILE A 10 24.00 -34.66 13.42
N GLY A 11 23.08 -34.33 12.51
CA GLY A 11 22.29 -35.32 11.79
C GLY A 11 23.16 -36.25 10.93
N LEU A 12 24.12 -35.70 10.18
CA LEU A 12 25.06 -36.49 9.39
C LEU A 12 25.94 -37.39 10.25
N TRP A 13 26.39 -36.91 11.41
CA TRP A 13 27.15 -37.73 12.36
C TRP A 13 26.32 -38.86 12.97
N LYS A 14 25.04 -38.60 13.31
CA LYS A 14 24.11 -39.64 13.78
C LYS A 14 23.78 -40.66 12.67
N TYR A 15 23.69 -40.21 11.43
CA TYR A 15 23.52 -41.07 10.27
C TYR A 15 24.71 -42.01 10.08
N THR A 16 25.94 -41.48 10.06
CA THR A 16 27.14 -42.31 9.86
C THR A 16 27.45 -43.23 11.04
N SER A 17 27.03 -42.86 12.25
CA SER A 17 27.12 -43.72 13.45
C SER A 17 25.98 -44.73 13.58
N GLY A 18 25.00 -44.74 12.68
CA GLY A 18 23.85 -45.64 12.73
C GLY A 18 22.85 -45.34 13.86
N SER A 19 22.96 -44.17 14.50
CA SER A 19 22.12 -43.75 15.64
C SER A 19 21.05 -42.71 15.25
N LEU A 20 20.74 -42.61 13.95
CA LEU A 20 19.77 -41.64 13.45
C LEU A 20 18.35 -42.02 13.93
N PRO A 21 17.65 -41.13 14.65
CA PRO A 21 16.31 -41.43 15.16
C PRO A 21 15.29 -41.39 14.02
N ALA A 22 14.36 -42.34 14.02
CA ALA A 22 13.21 -42.35 13.12
C ALA A 22 12.03 -41.60 13.75
N PHE A 23 11.33 -40.81 12.95
CA PHE A 23 10.10 -40.15 13.37
C PHE A 23 8.98 -41.17 13.52
N SER A 24 8.25 -41.10 14.65
CA SER A 24 7.05 -41.88 14.89
C SER A 24 5.86 -40.91 14.88
N PRO A 25 5.01 -40.93 13.83
CA PRO A 25 3.87 -40.04 13.75
C PRO A 25 2.83 -40.37 14.85
N PRO A 26 2.15 -39.36 15.40
CA PRO A 26 0.93 -39.56 16.19
C PRO A 26 -0.10 -40.41 15.43
N SER A 27 -0.86 -41.24 16.15
CA SER A 27 -1.81 -42.20 15.54
C SER A 27 -2.91 -41.54 14.71
N ASP A 28 -3.24 -40.29 15.00
CA ASP A 28 -4.21 -39.44 14.31
C ASP A 28 -3.69 -38.85 12.98
N TRP A 29 -2.37 -38.84 12.76
CA TRP A 29 -1.78 -38.33 11.52
C TRP A 29 -1.78 -39.36 10.40
N VAL A 30 -1.79 -40.64 10.75
CA VAL A 30 -1.82 -41.74 9.80
C VAL A 30 -3.27 -41.98 9.40
N THR A 31 -3.78 -41.18 8.46
CA THR A 31 -4.96 -41.58 7.71
C THR A 31 -4.56 -42.78 6.84
N GLU A 32 -5.28 -43.88 6.98
CA GLU A 32 -5.14 -45.10 6.17
C GLU A 32 -5.30 -44.73 4.69
N TYR A 33 -4.20 -44.43 3.99
CA TYR A 33 -4.21 -44.21 2.56
C TYR A 33 -4.42 -45.55 1.86
N HIS A 34 -5.69 -45.92 1.67
CA HIS A 34 -6.11 -47.01 0.79
C HIS A 34 -5.89 -46.57 -0.67
N GLY A 35 -4.67 -46.74 -1.18
CA GLY A 35 -4.41 -46.60 -2.61
C GLY A 35 -2.94 -46.48 -2.96
N VAL A 36 -2.40 -47.50 -3.62
CA VAL A 36 -1.15 -47.41 -4.38
C VAL A 36 -1.43 -46.53 -5.60
N GLN A 37 -1.35 -45.21 -5.44
CA GLN A 37 -1.39 -44.31 -6.58
C GLN A 37 -0.06 -44.40 -7.32
N ALA A 38 -0.11 -44.73 -8.62
CA ALA A 38 1.08 -44.68 -9.45
C ALA A 38 1.67 -43.26 -9.40
N VAL A 39 2.97 -43.17 -9.12
CA VAL A 39 3.71 -41.91 -9.15
C VAL A 39 3.68 -41.38 -10.58
N SER A 40 2.78 -40.45 -10.86
CA SER A 40 2.64 -39.84 -12.19
C SER A 40 3.69 -38.76 -12.38
N LEU A 41 4.07 -38.51 -13.64
CA LEU A 41 4.91 -37.35 -14.00
C LEU A 41 4.29 -36.04 -13.48
N PHE A 42 2.96 -35.95 -13.46
CA PHE A 42 2.24 -34.81 -12.90
C PHE A 42 2.49 -34.63 -11.39
N LEU A 43 2.50 -35.72 -10.60
CA LEU A 43 2.83 -35.66 -9.17
C LEU A 43 4.28 -35.22 -8.95
N LEU A 44 5.23 -35.70 -9.75
CA LEU A 44 6.62 -35.27 -9.70
C LEU A 44 6.76 -33.78 -10.03
N LEU A 45 6.10 -33.32 -11.09
CA LEU A 45 6.10 -31.90 -11.47
C LEU A 45 5.43 -31.03 -10.39
N ARG A 46 4.36 -31.50 -9.75
CA ARG A 46 3.69 -30.80 -8.65
C ARG A 46 4.61 -30.67 -7.43
N ALA A 47 5.28 -31.75 -7.04
CA ALA A 47 6.24 -31.75 -5.94
C ALA A 47 7.44 -30.83 -6.25
N PHE A 48 8.01 -30.96 -7.45
CA PHE A 48 9.09 -30.11 -7.94
C PHE A 48 8.69 -28.62 -7.91
N SER A 49 7.54 -28.29 -8.49
CA SER A 49 7.11 -26.90 -8.59
C SER A 49 6.78 -26.27 -7.24
N SER A 50 6.27 -27.05 -6.29
CA SER A 50 6.06 -26.58 -4.91
C SER A 50 7.41 -26.31 -4.21
N GLY A 51 8.38 -27.21 -4.40
CA GLY A 51 9.74 -27.09 -3.87
C GLY A 51 10.55 -25.92 -4.44
N LEU A 52 10.28 -25.49 -5.68
CA LEU A 52 10.92 -24.31 -6.27
C LEU A 52 10.67 -23.03 -5.44
N SER A 53 9.60 -22.97 -4.65
CA SER A 53 9.32 -21.85 -3.74
C SER A 53 10.42 -21.63 -2.71
N ALA A 54 11.25 -22.65 -2.41
CA ALA A 54 12.39 -22.51 -1.51
C ALA A 54 13.55 -21.67 -2.09
N LEU A 55 13.59 -21.50 -3.42
CA LEU A 55 14.63 -20.74 -4.13
C LEU A 55 14.26 -19.26 -4.32
N THR A 56 13.07 -18.85 -3.89
CA THR A 56 12.65 -17.47 -3.98
C THR A 56 13.42 -16.62 -2.96
N GLY A 57 13.56 -15.32 -3.23
CA GLY A 57 14.42 -14.43 -2.45
C GLY A 57 15.77 -14.12 -3.11
N MET A 58 16.18 -14.86 -4.15
CA MET A 58 17.28 -14.45 -5.03
C MET A 58 17.06 -13.07 -5.67
N GLU A 59 15.78 -12.71 -5.87
CA GLU A 59 15.33 -11.42 -6.38
C GLU A 59 15.72 -10.23 -5.48
N ALA A 60 15.83 -10.45 -4.17
CA ALA A 60 16.14 -9.38 -3.24
C ALA A 60 17.53 -8.77 -3.55
N ILE A 61 18.49 -9.61 -3.96
CA ILE A 61 19.81 -9.16 -4.37
C ILE A 61 19.75 -8.47 -5.73
N SER A 62 19.04 -9.04 -6.72
CA SER A 62 18.95 -8.44 -8.07
C SER A 62 18.29 -7.07 -8.05
N ASN A 63 17.28 -6.88 -7.21
CA ASN A 63 16.57 -5.61 -7.04
C ASN A 63 17.38 -4.56 -6.26
N SER A 64 18.42 -5.01 -5.55
CA SER A 64 19.25 -4.16 -4.68
C SER A 64 20.63 -3.86 -5.27
N VAL A 65 20.92 -4.26 -6.52
CA VAL A 65 22.20 -3.99 -7.20
C VAL A 65 22.63 -2.52 -7.08
N PRO A 66 21.75 -1.51 -7.27
CA PRO A 66 22.15 -0.10 -7.14
C PRO A 66 22.62 0.32 -5.74
N VAL A 67 22.36 -0.48 -4.71
CA VAL A 67 22.73 -0.21 -3.30
C VAL A 67 24.12 -0.77 -2.97
N PHE A 68 24.68 -1.67 -3.78
CA PHE A 68 26.00 -2.26 -3.54
C PHE A 68 27.13 -1.25 -3.77
N GLN A 69 28.16 -1.32 -2.92
CA GLN A 69 29.38 -0.54 -3.09
C GLN A 69 30.09 -0.88 -4.41
N PRO A 70 30.68 0.11 -5.12
CA PRO A 70 31.49 -0.14 -6.31
C PRO A 70 32.66 -1.08 -6.03
N PRO A 71 32.95 -2.07 -6.90
CA PRO A 71 32.24 -2.43 -8.13
C PRO A 71 30.94 -3.23 -7.87
N ALA A 72 29.78 -2.58 -8.02
CA ALA A 72 28.49 -3.08 -7.57
C ALA A 72 28.10 -4.42 -8.23
N ILE A 73 28.29 -4.54 -9.55
CA ILE A 73 27.95 -5.76 -10.32
C ILE A 73 28.74 -6.97 -9.81
N ARG A 74 30.04 -6.79 -9.55
CA ARG A 74 30.91 -7.88 -9.07
C ARG A 74 30.48 -8.31 -7.67
N ASN A 75 30.24 -7.35 -6.78
CA ASN A 75 29.85 -7.60 -5.40
C ASN A 75 28.48 -8.28 -5.33
N ALA A 76 27.49 -7.81 -6.11
CA ALA A 76 26.18 -8.43 -6.19
C ALA A 76 26.24 -9.88 -6.70
N ARG A 77 27.03 -10.15 -7.75
CA ARG A 77 27.21 -11.50 -8.30
C ARG A 77 27.85 -12.46 -7.30
N VAL A 78 28.90 -12.03 -6.59
CA VAL A 78 29.56 -12.85 -5.56
C VAL A 78 28.59 -13.14 -4.41
N THR A 79 27.83 -12.15 -3.99
CA THR A 79 26.82 -12.31 -2.92
C THR A 79 25.72 -13.28 -3.34
N LEU A 80 25.21 -13.18 -4.58
CA LEU A 80 24.21 -14.09 -5.13
C LEU A 80 24.71 -15.53 -5.18
N PHE A 81 25.98 -15.75 -5.58
CA PHE A 81 26.59 -17.08 -5.59
C PHE A 81 26.65 -17.70 -4.19
N TRP A 82 27.17 -16.96 -3.21
CA TRP A 82 27.26 -17.45 -1.83
C TRP A 82 25.90 -17.75 -1.23
N MET A 83 24.92 -16.87 -1.44
CA MET A 83 23.56 -17.09 -0.98
C MET A 83 22.95 -18.36 -1.61
N GLY A 84 23.09 -18.54 -2.93
CA GLY A 84 22.63 -19.73 -3.62
C GLY A 84 23.31 -21.01 -3.12
N ALA A 85 24.63 -20.98 -2.91
CA ALA A 85 25.39 -22.12 -2.38
C ALA A 85 24.96 -22.49 -0.95
N ILE A 86 24.85 -21.51 -0.05
CA ILE A 86 24.41 -21.73 1.34
C ILE A 86 23.00 -22.32 1.36
N LEU A 87 22.08 -21.76 0.57
CA LEU A 87 20.70 -22.23 0.49
C LEU A 87 20.64 -23.66 -0.07
N ALA A 88 21.39 -23.96 -1.13
CA ALA A 88 21.45 -25.29 -1.72
C ALA A 88 21.94 -26.34 -0.72
N VAL A 89 23.01 -26.05 0.03
CA VAL A 89 23.54 -26.98 1.05
C VAL A 89 22.54 -27.15 2.20
N MET A 90 21.96 -26.06 2.70
CA MET A 90 20.98 -26.13 3.80
C MET A 90 19.73 -26.89 3.39
N PHE A 91 19.15 -26.56 2.24
CA PHE A 91 17.94 -27.21 1.73
C PHE A 91 18.17 -28.70 1.48
N SER A 92 19.29 -29.05 0.85
CA SER A 92 19.64 -30.46 0.58
C SER A 92 19.92 -31.22 1.87
N GLY A 93 20.64 -30.62 2.83
CA GLY A 93 20.95 -31.25 4.10
C GLY A 93 19.72 -31.54 4.96
N ILE A 94 18.80 -30.57 5.08
CA ILE A 94 17.54 -30.77 5.81
C ILE A 94 16.64 -31.76 5.07
N SER A 95 16.55 -31.69 3.73
CA SER A 95 15.77 -32.66 2.95
C SER A 95 16.30 -34.09 3.10
N PHE A 96 17.63 -34.26 3.08
CA PHE A 96 18.29 -35.54 3.31
C PHE A 96 17.95 -36.10 4.70
N LEU A 97 18.04 -35.30 5.75
CA LEU A 97 17.71 -35.73 7.11
C LEU A 97 16.22 -36.05 7.24
N ALA A 98 15.33 -35.16 6.77
CA ALA A 98 13.88 -35.36 6.86
C ALA A 98 13.45 -36.66 6.18
N THR A 99 14.02 -36.98 5.01
CA THR A 99 13.72 -38.23 4.28
C THR A 99 14.26 -39.47 4.98
N HIS A 100 15.50 -39.45 5.49
CA HIS A 100 16.10 -40.61 6.18
C HIS A 100 15.53 -40.83 7.58
N MET A 101 14.97 -39.79 8.19
CA MET A 101 14.26 -39.87 9.47
C MET A 101 12.76 -40.16 9.28
N ALA A 102 12.28 -40.30 8.04
CA ALA A 102 10.87 -40.50 7.69
C ALA A 102 9.91 -39.45 8.31
N VAL A 103 10.34 -38.19 8.37
CA VAL A 103 9.54 -37.09 8.93
C VAL A 103 8.35 -36.84 8.02
N ILE A 104 7.14 -36.90 8.60
CA ILE A 104 5.89 -36.55 7.93
C ILE A 104 5.50 -35.13 8.37
N PRO A 105 5.18 -34.21 7.43
CA PRO A 105 4.74 -32.85 7.78
C PRO A 105 3.50 -32.85 8.69
N ASP A 106 3.45 -31.91 9.63
CA ASP A 106 2.31 -31.73 10.55
C ASP A 106 1.06 -31.29 9.78
N PRO A 107 -0.03 -32.08 9.78
CA PRO A 107 -1.28 -31.70 9.11
C PRO A 107 -1.92 -30.43 9.67
N ASN A 108 -1.62 -30.07 10.92
CA ASN A 108 -2.18 -28.90 11.60
C ASN A 108 -1.24 -27.69 11.56
N GLU A 109 -0.10 -27.78 10.87
CA GLU A 109 0.89 -26.71 10.73
C GLU A 109 1.45 -26.17 12.08
N GLN A 110 1.41 -26.95 13.17
CA GLN A 110 1.92 -26.50 14.48
C GLN A 110 3.44 -26.62 14.59
N ALA A 111 4.03 -27.65 13.97
CA ALA A 111 5.46 -27.86 13.93
C ALA A 111 6.01 -27.84 12.49
N THR A 112 7.06 -27.04 12.27
CA THR A 112 7.78 -27.06 10.99
C THR A 112 8.64 -28.31 10.87
N VAL A 113 8.91 -28.75 9.63
CA VAL A 113 9.85 -29.88 9.37
C VAL A 113 11.22 -29.64 10.00
N LEU A 114 11.72 -28.40 9.96
CA LEU A 114 12.98 -28.04 10.62
C LEU A 114 12.90 -28.21 12.14
N SER A 115 11.77 -27.82 12.76
CA SER A 115 11.52 -28.04 14.20
C SER A 115 11.50 -29.52 14.55
N MET A 116 10.79 -30.33 13.77
CA MET A 116 10.73 -31.78 13.98
C MET A 116 12.09 -32.45 13.88
N VAL A 117 12.82 -32.20 12.79
CA VAL A 117 14.18 -32.75 12.59
C VAL A 117 15.09 -32.33 13.74
N THR A 118 15.07 -31.06 14.14
CA THR A 118 15.90 -30.56 15.24
C THR A 118 15.52 -31.23 16.56
N ARG A 119 14.23 -31.31 16.88
CA ARG A 119 13.74 -31.93 18.12
C ARG A 119 14.11 -33.40 18.20
N LEU A 120 14.00 -34.14 17.11
CA LEU A 120 14.39 -35.56 17.07
C LEU A 120 15.91 -35.73 17.27
N LEU A 121 16.72 -34.82 16.74
CA LEU A 121 18.18 -34.92 16.84
C LEU A 121 18.72 -34.53 18.22
N VAL A 122 18.19 -33.47 18.84
CA VAL A 122 18.76 -32.88 20.05
C VAL A 122 17.79 -32.74 21.23
N GLY A 123 16.55 -33.23 21.11
CA GLY A 123 15.50 -33.06 22.12
C GLY A 123 15.07 -31.60 22.30
N GLU A 124 14.32 -31.31 23.37
CA GLU A 124 13.97 -29.94 23.81
C GLU A 124 15.14 -29.28 24.56
N SER A 125 16.33 -29.34 23.97
CA SER A 125 17.54 -28.75 24.54
C SER A 125 17.66 -27.26 24.23
N TRP A 126 18.60 -26.58 24.88
CA TRP A 126 18.93 -25.17 24.58
C TRP A 126 19.21 -24.94 23.08
N TYR A 127 19.78 -25.94 22.40
CA TYR A 127 20.10 -25.87 20.98
C TYR A 127 18.84 -25.89 20.11
N PHE A 128 17.82 -26.67 20.50
CA PHE A 128 16.52 -26.65 19.83
C PHE A 128 15.89 -25.26 19.87
N TYR A 129 15.84 -24.63 21.05
CA TYR A 129 15.30 -23.26 21.19
C TYR A 129 16.13 -22.22 20.44
N LEU A 130 17.46 -22.37 20.38
CA LEU A 130 18.32 -21.52 19.57
C LEU A 130 17.99 -21.62 18.08
N VAL A 131 17.74 -22.83 17.55
CA VAL A 131 17.32 -23.02 16.15
C VAL A 131 15.94 -22.39 15.89
N GLN A 132 14.98 -22.55 16.81
CA GLN A 132 13.65 -21.94 16.66
C GLN A 132 13.72 -20.42 16.67
N PHE A 133 14.41 -19.83 17.65
CA PHE A 133 14.55 -18.38 17.77
C PHE A 133 15.32 -17.78 16.59
N ALA A 134 16.39 -18.44 16.14
CA ALA A 134 17.13 -18.01 14.96
C ALA A 134 16.26 -18.07 13.68
N THR A 135 15.44 -19.11 13.53
CA THR A 135 14.50 -19.23 12.40
C THR A 135 13.46 -18.11 12.43
N MET A 136 12.87 -17.85 13.60
CA MET A 136 11.92 -16.75 13.80
C MET A 136 12.53 -15.40 13.39
N LEU A 137 13.74 -15.08 13.88
CA LEU A 137 14.41 -13.83 13.55
C LEU A 137 14.69 -13.69 12.05
N ILE A 138 15.08 -14.78 11.37
CA ILE A 138 15.30 -14.77 9.92
C ILE A 138 13.99 -14.50 9.17
N LEU A 139 12.87 -15.09 9.58
CA LEU A 139 11.56 -14.86 8.96
C LEU A 139 11.08 -13.41 9.17
N VAL A 140 11.28 -12.83 10.36
CA VAL A 140 11.00 -11.42 10.63
C VAL A 140 11.85 -10.51 9.73
N LEU A 141 13.14 -10.81 9.57
CA LEU A 141 14.02 -10.05 8.68
C LEU A 141 13.63 -10.19 7.20
N ALA A 142 13.16 -11.37 6.80
CA ALA A 142 12.63 -11.59 5.45
C ALA A 142 11.39 -10.73 5.19
N ALA A 143 10.44 -10.65 6.13
CA ALA A 143 9.29 -9.76 6.04
C ALA A 143 9.70 -8.29 5.89
N ASN A 144 10.71 -7.84 6.65
CA ASN A 144 11.24 -6.47 6.55
C ASN A 144 11.80 -6.14 5.15
N THR A 145 12.31 -7.14 4.42
CA THR A 145 12.79 -6.95 3.04
C THR A 145 11.64 -6.57 2.09
N SER A 146 10.45 -7.16 2.26
CA SER A 146 9.25 -6.76 1.52
C SER A 146 8.81 -5.34 1.86
N PHE A 147 8.86 -4.94 3.13
CA PHE A 147 8.56 -3.57 3.57
C PHE A 147 9.57 -2.53 3.08
N ALA A 148 10.81 -2.94 2.79
CA ALA A 148 11.79 -2.07 2.13
C ALA A 148 11.61 -2.01 0.60
N GLY A 149 11.15 -3.10 -0.02
CA GLY A 149 11.04 -3.27 -1.46
C GLY A 149 9.78 -2.66 -2.08
N PHE A 150 8.60 -3.03 -1.57
CA PHE A 150 7.32 -2.61 -2.14
C PHE A 150 7.16 -1.09 -2.27
N PRO A 151 7.49 -0.27 -1.24
CA PRO A 151 7.27 1.16 -1.35
C PRO A 151 8.16 1.81 -2.42
N ARG A 152 9.35 1.26 -2.70
CA ARG A 152 10.22 1.72 -3.80
C ARG A 152 9.60 1.39 -5.15
N LEU A 153 9.07 0.18 -5.33
CA LEU A 153 8.38 -0.22 -6.56
C LEU A 153 7.14 0.64 -6.82
N ALA A 154 6.33 0.88 -5.78
CA ALA A 154 5.16 1.75 -5.87
C ALA A 154 5.54 3.18 -6.26
N ALA A 155 6.66 3.70 -5.75
CA ALA A 155 7.17 5.01 -6.11
C ALA A 155 7.64 5.09 -7.58
N ILE A 156 8.30 4.05 -8.10
CA ILE A 156 8.70 3.99 -9.52
C ILE A 156 7.45 4.01 -10.41
N LEU A 157 6.44 3.19 -10.09
CA LEU A 157 5.18 3.18 -10.85
C LEU A 157 4.40 4.50 -10.74
N ALA A 158 4.48 5.19 -9.61
CA ALA A 158 3.88 6.51 -9.43
C ALA A 158 4.60 7.58 -10.25
N GLN A 159 5.93 7.53 -10.37
CA GLN A 159 6.72 8.42 -11.24
C GLN A 159 6.30 8.28 -12.70
N ASP A 160 6.08 7.05 -13.16
CA ASP A 160 5.60 6.76 -14.52
C ASP A 160 4.08 6.99 -14.71
N ARG A 161 3.41 7.59 -13.72
CA ARG A 161 1.97 7.90 -13.74
C ARG A 161 1.06 6.66 -13.85
N TYR A 162 1.52 5.48 -13.44
CA TYR A 162 0.70 4.26 -13.37
C TYR A 162 0.10 4.01 -11.98
N PHE A 163 0.58 4.71 -10.95
CA PHE A 163 0.13 4.57 -9.56
C PHE A 163 -0.25 5.93 -8.97
N PRO A 164 -1.04 6.01 -7.86
CA PRO A 164 -1.40 7.29 -7.26
C PRO A 164 -0.18 8.12 -6.85
N HIS A 165 -0.20 9.42 -7.12
CA HIS A 165 0.92 10.33 -6.81
C HIS A 165 1.28 10.37 -5.32
N GLN A 166 0.37 9.98 -4.43
CA GLN A 166 0.62 9.87 -2.98
C GLN A 166 1.80 8.92 -2.64
N PHE A 167 2.11 7.95 -3.51
CA PHE A 167 3.23 7.02 -3.33
C PHE A 167 4.58 7.59 -3.80
N LEU A 168 4.58 8.75 -4.47
CA LEU A 168 5.79 9.45 -4.87
C LEU A 168 6.49 10.11 -3.67
N PHE A 169 5.70 10.58 -2.71
CA PHE A 169 6.21 11.36 -1.59
C PHE A 169 6.96 10.48 -0.61
N ARG A 170 8.22 10.84 -0.37
CA ARG A 170 8.99 10.36 0.78
C ARG A 170 8.58 11.20 1.98
N GLY A 171 8.06 10.58 3.03
CA GLY A 171 7.74 11.27 4.28
C GLY A 171 8.99 11.86 4.94
N GLU A 172 8.81 12.55 6.07
CA GLU A 172 9.86 13.32 6.77
C GLU A 172 11.11 12.48 7.15
N ARG A 173 10.98 11.15 7.27
CA ARG A 173 12.09 10.22 7.54
C ARG A 173 12.70 9.59 6.28
N LEU A 174 12.47 10.18 5.10
CA LEU A 174 12.82 9.61 3.78
C LEU A 174 12.20 8.23 3.49
N ALA A 175 11.15 7.85 4.22
CA ALA A 175 10.42 6.60 4.06
C ALA A 175 9.10 6.82 3.30
N PHE A 176 8.74 5.88 2.44
CA PHE A 176 7.48 5.91 1.68
C PHE A 176 6.32 5.41 2.57
N THR A 177 5.84 6.26 3.48
CA THR A 177 4.87 5.93 4.51
C THR A 177 3.58 5.29 3.97
N THR A 178 3.01 5.83 2.89
CA THR A 178 1.79 5.29 2.26
C THR A 178 2.00 3.85 1.79
N GLY A 179 3.17 3.56 1.19
CA GLY A 179 3.54 2.21 0.75
C GLY A 179 3.62 1.20 1.90
N ILE A 180 4.22 1.62 3.02
CA ILE A 180 4.36 0.78 4.22
C ILE A 180 2.98 0.48 4.84
N ILE A 181 2.14 1.51 5.00
CA ILE A 181 0.80 1.35 5.61
C ILE A 181 -0.08 0.44 4.75
N VAL A 182 -0.12 0.67 3.43
CA VAL A 182 -0.93 -0.16 2.52
C VAL A 182 -0.44 -1.61 2.53
N LEU A 183 0.88 -1.84 2.49
CA LEU A 183 1.41 -3.20 2.58
C LEU A 183 1.06 -3.87 3.93
N ALA A 184 1.14 -3.13 5.05
CA ALA A 184 0.80 -3.66 6.37
C ALA A 184 -0.68 -4.07 6.45
N VAL A 185 -1.59 -3.23 5.95
CA VAL A 185 -3.03 -3.53 5.92
C VAL A 185 -3.33 -4.74 5.04
N LEU A 186 -2.73 -4.83 3.85
CA LEU A 186 -2.92 -5.96 2.94
C LEU A 186 -2.33 -7.26 3.51
N ALA A 187 -1.15 -7.21 4.13
CA ALA A 187 -0.53 -8.35 4.78
C ALA A 187 -1.39 -8.86 5.95
N ALA A 188 -1.85 -7.95 6.82
CA ALA A 188 -2.73 -8.30 7.93
C ALA A 188 -4.07 -8.89 7.44
N ALA A 189 -4.65 -8.34 6.38
CA ALA A 189 -5.87 -8.87 5.78
C ALA A 189 -5.65 -10.31 5.26
N LEU A 190 -4.55 -10.57 4.56
CA LEU A 190 -4.22 -11.92 4.10
C LEU A 190 -3.99 -12.89 5.26
N GLU A 191 -3.27 -12.50 6.31
CA GLU A 191 -3.06 -13.34 7.49
C GLU A 191 -4.37 -13.70 8.18
N VAL A 192 -5.31 -12.75 8.31
CA VAL A 192 -6.64 -13.00 8.90
C VAL A 192 -7.49 -13.91 8.00
N ILE A 193 -7.52 -13.66 6.68
CA ILE A 193 -8.32 -14.44 5.73
C ILE A 193 -7.85 -15.89 5.67
N PHE A 194 -6.54 -16.12 5.63
CA PHE A 194 -5.93 -17.45 5.56
C PHE A 194 -5.64 -18.07 6.93
N ARG A 195 -6.00 -17.38 8.03
CA ARG A 195 -5.80 -17.82 9.43
C ARG A 195 -4.36 -18.23 9.74
N GLY A 196 -3.39 -17.56 9.12
CA GLY A 196 -1.97 -17.88 9.26
C GLY A 196 -1.50 -19.21 8.66
N SER A 197 -2.31 -19.89 7.83
CA SER A 197 -1.90 -21.12 7.14
C SER A 197 -0.85 -20.80 6.06
N VAL A 198 0.33 -21.37 6.22
CA VAL A 198 1.43 -21.22 5.28
C VAL A 198 1.16 -22.06 4.02
N ASP A 199 0.53 -23.23 4.18
CA ASP A 199 0.17 -24.12 3.06
C ASP A 199 -0.80 -23.48 2.06
N ALA A 200 -1.69 -22.62 2.54
CA ALA A 200 -2.61 -21.86 1.70
C ALA A 200 -1.98 -20.59 1.09
N LEU A 201 -1.02 -19.97 1.78
CA LEU A 201 -0.35 -18.75 1.33
C LEU A 201 0.77 -19.00 0.31
N ILE A 202 1.51 -20.11 0.43
CA ILE A 202 2.62 -20.43 -0.49
C ILE A 202 2.19 -20.45 -1.96
N PRO A 203 1.06 -21.09 -2.35
CA PRO A 203 0.62 -21.06 -3.75
C PRO A 203 0.34 -19.66 -4.28
N LEU A 204 -0.27 -18.79 -3.48
CA LEU A 204 -0.55 -17.40 -3.86
C LEU A 204 0.75 -16.66 -4.16
N TYR A 205 1.74 -16.82 -3.28
CA TYR A 205 3.08 -16.25 -3.46
C TYR A 205 3.81 -16.83 -4.68
N ALA A 206 3.83 -18.16 -4.82
CA ALA A 206 4.59 -18.86 -5.84
C ALA A 206 4.10 -18.51 -7.26
N VAL A 207 2.78 -18.46 -7.49
CA VAL A 207 2.24 -18.06 -8.81
C VAL A 207 2.69 -16.64 -9.16
N GLY A 208 2.65 -15.71 -8.21
CA GLY A 208 3.11 -14.33 -8.43
C GLY A 208 4.59 -14.26 -8.81
N VAL A 209 5.46 -14.89 -8.03
CA VAL A 209 6.92 -14.89 -8.25
C VAL A 209 7.30 -15.60 -9.55
N PHE A 210 6.77 -16.80 -9.83
CA PHE A 210 7.11 -17.50 -11.06
C PHE A 210 6.57 -16.79 -12.30
N THR A 211 5.39 -16.15 -12.22
CA THR A 211 4.90 -15.29 -13.31
C THR A 211 5.86 -14.12 -13.55
N ALA A 212 6.33 -13.45 -12.50
CA ALA A 212 7.29 -12.36 -12.62
C ALA A 212 8.62 -12.85 -13.23
N PHE A 213 9.13 -14.01 -12.80
CA PHE A 213 10.31 -14.62 -13.40
C PHE A 213 10.10 -14.98 -14.87
N THR A 214 8.98 -15.61 -15.25
CA THR A 214 8.69 -15.93 -16.64
C THR A 214 8.67 -14.68 -17.51
N LEU A 215 8.05 -13.59 -17.04
CA LEU A 215 8.02 -12.31 -17.74
C LEU A 215 9.40 -11.66 -17.84
N ALA A 216 10.18 -11.66 -16.76
CA ALA A 216 11.53 -11.10 -16.74
C ALA A 216 12.48 -11.87 -17.67
N GLN A 217 12.48 -13.20 -17.59
CA GLN A 217 13.29 -14.07 -18.46
C GLN A 217 12.88 -13.93 -19.93
N SER A 218 11.58 -13.91 -20.22
CA SER A 218 11.07 -13.66 -21.59
C SER A 218 11.47 -12.27 -22.10
N GLY A 219 11.41 -11.25 -21.24
CA GLY A 219 11.89 -9.90 -21.56
C GLY A 219 13.38 -9.89 -21.91
N MET A 220 14.21 -10.63 -21.17
CA MET A 220 15.64 -10.79 -21.47
C MET A 220 15.89 -11.53 -22.78
N VAL A 221 15.08 -12.53 -23.12
CA VAL A 221 15.13 -13.20 -24.44
C VAL A 221 14.91 -12.18 -25.56
N VAL A 222 13.87 -11.34 -25.43
CA VAL A 222 13.57 -10.27 -26.39
C VAL A 222 14.71 -9.24 -26.44
N HIS A 223 15.27 -8.89 -25.29
CA HIS A 223 16.40 -7.97 -25.20
C HIS A 223 17.62 -8.49 -25.98
N TRP A 224 18.06 -9.73 -25.73
CA TRP A 224 19.20 -10.34 -26.44
C TRP A 224 18.94 -10.53 -27.94
N TRP A 225 17.70 -10.84 -28.33
CA TRP A 225 17.31 -10.91 -29.73
C TRP A 225 17.47 -9.56 -30.45
N ARG A 226 17.15 -8.46 -29.76
CA ARG A 226 17.23 -7.10 -30.31
C ARG A 226 18.64 -6.51 -30.29
N SER A 227 19.39 -6.68 -29.20
CA SER A 227 20.73 -6.06 -29.04
C SER A 227 21.83 -6.77 -29.84
N ARG A 228 21.74 -8.11 -30.01
CA ARG A 228 22.70 -8.94 -30.78
C ARG A 228 24.17 -8.76 -30.40
N GLU A 229 24.45 -8.43 -29.15
CA GLU A 229 25.81 -8.27 -28.62
C GLU A 229 26.62 -9.59 -28.62
N ARG A 230 27.92 -9.53 -28.34
CA ARG A 230 28.78 -10.72 -28.33
C ARG A 230 28.27 -11.76 -27.33
N GLY A 231 27.98 -12.97 -27.81
CA GLY A 231 27.43 -14.05 -26.98
C GLY A 231 25.90 -14.05 -26.84
N TRP A 232 25.17 -13.19 -27.57
CA TRP A 232 23.70 -13.07 -27.45
C TRP A 232 22.96 -14.40 -27.60
N ARG A 233 23.41 -15.31 -28.48
CA ARG A 233 22.77 -16.63 -28.67
C ARG A 233 22.82 -17.49 -27.41
N TYR A 234 23.95 -17.47 -26.70
CA TYR A 234 24.13 -18.23 -25.48
C TYR A 234 23.29 -17.64 -24.34
N SER A 235 23.37 -16.31 -24.15
CA SER A 235 22.55 -15.61 -23.15
C SER A 235 21.05 -15.77 -23.43
N MET A 236 20.65 -15.72 -24.71
CA MET A 236 19.27 -15.96 -25.11
C MET A 236 18.83 -17.40 -24.82
N ALA A 237 19.67 -18.40 -25.11
CA ALA A 237 19.35 -19.80 -24.81
C ALA A 237 19.17 -20.04 -23.30
N ILE A 238 20.03 -19.46 -22.46
CA ILE A 238 19.90 -19.54 -21.00
C ILE A 238 18.59 -18.90 -20.52
N ASN A 239 18.31 -17.66 -20.94
CA ASN A 239 17.09 -16.97 -20.52
C ASN A 239 15.83 -17.66 -21.09
N GLY A 240 15.90 -18.22 -22.30
CA GLY A 240 14.82 -18.98 -22.92
C GLY A 240 14.52 -20.28 -22.17
N PHE A 241 15.55 -21.00 -21.75
CA PHE A 241 15.40 -22.17 -20.89
C PHE A 241 14.80 -21.79 -19.53
N GLY A 242 15.28 -20.69 -18.91
CA GLY A 242 14.71 -20.16 -17.68
C GLY A 242 13.24 -19.75 -17.81
N ALA A 243 12.87 -19.08 -18.90
CA ALA A 243 11.49 -18.72 -19.20
C ALA A 243 10.59 -19.96 -19.37
N ALA A 244 11.07 -20.99 -20.08
CA ALA A 244 10.34 -22.24 -20.24
C ALA A 244 10.14 -22.97 -18.90
N MET A 245 11.20 -23.12 -18.10
CA MET A 245 11.14 -23.79 -16.80
C MET A 245 10.20 -23.09 -15.82
N THR A 246 10.31 -21.76 -15.72
CA THR A 246 9.43 -20.96 -14.83
C THR A 246 8.00 -20.90 -15.36
N GLY A 247 7.81 -20.91 -16.67
CA GLY A 247 6.48 -20.95 -17.29
C GLY A 247 5.77 -22.28 -17.02
N VAL A 248 6.48 -23.41 -17.19
CA VAL A 248 5.97 -24.75 -16.83
C VAL A 248 5.63 -24.82 -15.35
N ALA A 249 6.51 -24.33 -14.47
CA ALA A 249 6.26 -24.26 -13.03
C ALA A 249 5.00 -23.44 -12.71
N THR A 250 4.85 -22.27 -13.32
CA THR A 250 3.67 -21.40 -13.15
C THR A 250 2.39 -22.14 -13.53
N VAL A 251 2.36 -22.81 -14.69
CA VAL A 251 1.20 -23.58 -15.15
C VAL A 251 0.89 -24.74 -14.21
N VAL A 252 1.91 -25.50 -13.80
CA VAL A 252 1.74 -26.64 -12.88
C VAL A 252 1.19 -26.19 -11.53
N ILE A 253 1.71 -25.09 -10.95
CA ILE A 253 1.18 -24.55 -9.68
C ILE A 253 -0.25 -24.05 -9.88
N ALA A 254 -0.49 -23.27 -10.94
CA ALA A 254 -1.81 -22.71 -11.21
C ALA A 254 -2.89 -23.80 -11.33
N VAL A 255 -2.59 -24.91 -11.99
CA VAL A 255 -3.50 -26.06 -12.13
C VAL A 255 -3.60 -26.86 -10.83
N SER A 256 -2.46 -27.24 -10.24
CA SER A 256 -2.43 -28.19 -9.11
C SER A 256 -2.84 -27.61 -7.76
N LYS A 257 -2.76 -26.29 -7.61
CA LYS A 257 -3.16 -25.53 -6.42
C LYS A 257 -4.29 -24.55 -6.74
N PHE A 258 -5.02 -24.75 -7.84
CA PHE A 258 -6.17 -23.94 -8.23
C PHE A 258 -7.16 -23.81 -7.07
N LEU A 259 -7.62 -24.95 -6.55
CA LEU A 259 -8.57 -25.02 -5.42
C LEU A 259 -7.98 -24.50 -4.10
N SER A 260 -6.65 -24.52 -3.95
CA SER A 260 -5.95 -24.04 -2.76
C SER A 260 -5.73 -22.51 -2.76
N GLY A 261 -6.20 -21.79 -3.78
CA GLY A 261 -6.15 -20.32 -3.82
C GLY A 261 -5.34 -19.71 -4.96
N ALA A 262 -4.70 -20.52 -5.83
CA ALA A 262 -3.94 -20.00 -6.98
C ALA A 262 -4.82 -19.18 -7.96
N TRP A 263 -6.13 -19.45 -8.00
CA TRP A 263 -7.09 -18.69 -8.81
C TRP A 263 -7.14 -17.20 -8.45
N ILE A 264 -6.88 -16.85 -7.18
CA ILE A 264 -6.90 -15.46 -6.69
C ILE A 264 -5.87 -14.64 -7.46
N VAL A 265 -4.65 -15.14 -7.62
CA VAL A 265 -3.57 -14.44 -8.35
C VAL A 265 -3.94 -14.24 -9.82
N MET A 266 -4.54 -15.26 -10.44
CA MET A 266 -4.93 -15.20 -11.86
C MET A 266 -6.00 -14.14 -12.13
N VAL A 267 -6.83 -13.81 -11.14
CA VAL A 267 -7.80 -12.70 -11.23
C VAL A 267 -7.16 -11.38 -10.81
N LEU A 268 -6.38 -11.39 -9.73
CA LEU A 268 -5.81 -10.20 -9.12
C LEU A 268 -4.79 -9.51 -10.03
N VAL A 269 -3.90 -10.26 -10.70
CA VAL A 269 -2.86 -9.68 -11.57
C VAL A 269 -3.47 -8.92 -12.76
N PRO A 270 -4.40 -9.49 -13.56
CA PRO A 270 -5.10 -8.74 -14.61
C PRO A 270 -5.87 -7.53 -14.08
N LEU A 271 -6.52 -7.66 -12.92
CA LEU A 271 -7.25 -6.56 -12.29
C LEU A 271 -6.32 -5.41 -11.90
N ILE A 272 -5.15 -5.71 -11.32
CA ILE A 272 -4.13 -4.70 -11.00
C ILE A 272 -3.66 -4.03 -12.29
N ILE A 273 -3.31 -4.79 -13.34
CA ILE A 273 -2.88 -4.23 -14.63
C ILE A 273 -3.94 -3.30 -15.22
N TRP A 274 -5.21 -3.70 -15.16
CA TRP A 274 -6.33 -2.87 -15.62
C TRP A 274 -6.45 -1.56 -14.82
N GLN A 275 -6.33 -1.62 -13.49
CA GLN A 275 -6.34 -0.43 -12.63
C GLN A 275 -5.18 0.52 -12.94
N LEU A 276 -3.95 0.00 -13.05
CA LEU A 276 -2.77 0.79 -13.40
C LEU A 276 -2.96 1.53 -14.74
N ARG A 277 -3.47 0.84 -15.77
CA ARG A 277 -3.78 1.46 -17.07
C ARG A 277 -4.92 2.47 -17.01
N LYS A 278 -5.90 2.29 -16.13
CA LYS A 278 -6.98 3.26 -15.94
C LYS A 278 -6.47 4.55 -15.27
N ILE A 279 -5.61 4.42 -14.26
CA ILE A 279 -4.95 5.55 -13.59
C ILE A 279 -4.10 6.35 -14.57
N HIS A 280 -3.28 5.67 -15.38
CA HIS A 280 -2.43 6.33 -16.38
C HIS A 280 -3.24 7.16 -17.37
N ARG A 281 -4.28 6.56 -17.95
CA ARG A 281 -5.21 7.27 -18.87
C ARG A 281 -5.91 8.44 -18.20
N HIS A 282 -6.30 8.31 -16.94
CA HIS A 282 -6.90 9.42 -16.20
C HIS A 282 -5.92 10.60 -16.09
N TYR A 283 -4.66 10.36 -15.76
CA TYR A 283 -3.67 11.43 -15.67
C TYR A 283 -3.32 12.06 -17.02
N ASP A 284 -3.26 11.29 -18.09
CA ASP A 284 -3.07 11.85 -19.43
C ASP A 284 -4.25 12.75 -19.83
N ASN A 285 -5.49 12.33 -19.57
CA ASN A 285 -6.67 13.15 -19.82
C ASN A 285 -6.67 14.45 -19.01
N VAL A 286 -6.28 14.39 -17.73
CA VAL A 286 -6.16 15.58 -16.87
C VAL A 286 -5.05 16.50 -17.36
N ALA A 287 -3.88 15.95 -17.72
CA ALA A 287 -2.77 16.73 -18.25
C ALA A 287 -3.11 17.42 -19.57
N GLU A 288 -3.91 16.77 -20.43
CA GLU A 288 -4.42 17.34 -21.67
C GLU A 288 -5.40 18.49 -21.41
N GLN A 289 -6.35 18.31 -20.48
CA GLN A 289 -7.34 19.34 -20.12
C GLN A 289 -6.72 20.55 -19.40
N LEU A 290 -5.68 20.33 -18.61
CA LEU A 290 -4.97 21.39 -17.89
C LEU A 290 -3.83 22.01 -18.69
N ARG A 291 -3.60 21.57 -19.93
CA ARG A 291 -2.51 22.08 -20.76
C ARG A 291 -2.75 23.55 -21.09
N VAL A 292 -1.85 24.40 -20.61
CA VAL A 292 -1.93 25.84 -20.83
C VAL A 292 -1.46 26.18 -22.24
N ASP A 293 -2.30 26.90 -22.97
CA ASP A 293 -1.93 27.52 -24.24
C ASP A 293 -1.35 28.92 -23.96
N ALA A 294 -0.03 29.06 -24.17
CA ALA A 294 0.70 30.27 -23.81
C ALA A 294 0.16 31.53 -24.51
N GLU A 295 -0.33 31.42 -25.74
CA GLU A 295 -0.90 32.55 -26.48
C GLU A 295 -2.27 32.97 -25.93
N LYS A 296 -3.07 32.00 -25.48
CA LYS A 296 -4.33 32.29 -24.78
C LYS A 296 -4.11 32.93 -23.42
N VAL A 297 -3.01 32.63 -22.73
CA VAL A 297 -2.69 33.27 -21.44
C VAL A 297 -2.32 34.73 -21.60
N LYS A 298 -1.50 35.08 -22.60
CA LYS A 298 -1.06 36.47 -22.84
C LYS A 298 -2.22 37.43 -23.08
N THR A 299 -3.29 36.94 -23.70
CA THR A 299 -4.46 37.73 -24.10
C THR A 299 -5.64 37.59 -23.14
N ARG A 300 -5.49 36.80 -22.05
CA ARG A 300 -6.57 36.54 -21.11
C ARG A 300 -6.81 37.75 -20.19
N PRO A 301 -8.01 38.34 -20.17
CA PRO A 301 -8.34 39.40 -19.22
C PRO A 301 -8.45 38.84 -17.80
N VAL A 302 -8.05 39.64 -16.79
CA VAL A 302 -8.27 39.32 -15.38
C VAL A 302 -9.77 39.40 -15.10
N THR A 303 -10.40 38.24 -15.03
CA THR A 303 -11.87 38.09 -14.89
C THR A 303 -12.34 38.17 -13.44
N TRP A 304 -11.43 38.05 -12.47
CA TRP A 304 -11.78 37.90 -11.05
C TRP A 304 -11.73 39.21 -10.26
N ALA A 305 -11.42 40.34 -10.90
CA ALA A 305 -11.18 41.63 -10.25
C ALA A 305 -12.38 42.62 -10.29
N GLN A 306 -13.48 42.28 -10.97
CA GLN A 306 -14.62 43.19 -11.07
C GLN A 306 -15.65 42.90 -9.97
N GLY A 307 -15.58 43.67 -8.87
CA GLY A 307 -16.63 43.81 -7.87
C GLY A 307 -17.05 42.53 -7.15
N SER A 308 -16.15 41.88 -6.41
CA SER A 308 -16.47 40.65 -5.69
C SER A 308 -17.40 40.90 -4.50
N THR A 309 -18.62 40.34 -4.54
CA THR A 309 -19.50 40.28 -3.36
C THR A 309 -18.92 39.30 -2.35
N VAL A 310 -18.83 39.70 -1.10
CA VAL A 310 -18.30 38.88 -0.02
C VAL A 310 -19.40 38.51 0.96
N VAL A 311 -19.52 37.23 1.27
CA VAL A 311 -20.48 36.71 2.25
C VAL A 311 -19.70 36.15 3.43
N VAL A 312 -20.04 36.59 4.66
CA VAL A 312 -19.40 36.10 5.89
C VAL A 312 -20.44 35.35 6.72
N PRO A 313 -20.49 34.00 6.66
CA PRO A 313 -21.35 33.24 7.56
C PRO A 313 -20.80 33.25 8.99
N ILE A 314 -21.64 33.64 9.95
CA ILE A 314 -21.30 33.64 11.37
C ILE A 314 -22.38 32.90 12.19
N ASP A 315 -21.93 32.15 13.19
CA ASP A 315 -22.81 31.53 14.18
C ASP A 315 -23.07 32.49 15.36
N SER A 316 -22.05 33.25 15.77
CA SER A 316 -22.15 34.25 16.83
C SER A 316 -21.14 35.37 16.62
N LEU A 317 -21.39 36.53 17.25
CA LEU A 317 -20.42 37.62 17.30
C LEU A 317 -19.31 37.30 18.32
N ASN A 318 -18.22 36.71 17.83
CA ASN A 318 -17.03 36.35 18.61
C ASN A 318 -15.74 36.86 17.92
N GLN A 319 -14.57 36.65 18.54
CA GLN A 319 -13.30 37.16 17.98
C GLN A 319 -12.94 36.55 16.62
N ALA A 320 -13.31 35.30 16.36
CA ALA A 320 -13.09 34.68 15.06
C ALA A 320 -13.98 35.31 13.99
N ALA A 321 -15.25 35.58 14.30
CA ALA A 321 -16.17 36.28 13.43
C ALA A 321 -15.70 37.71 13.13
N VAL A 322 -15.28 38.47 14.15
CA VAL A 322 -14.74 39.84 13.96
C VAL A 322 -13.52 39.83 13.04
N ARG A 323 -12.59 38.89 13.25
CA ARG A 323 -11.40 38.76 12.40
C ARG A 323 -11.74 38.37 10.95
N ALA A 324 -12.73 37.51 10.75
CA ALA A 324 -13.21 37.14 9.42
C ALA A 324 -13.90 38.32 8.72
N ILE A 325 -14.67 39.13 9.45
CA ILE A 325 -15.32 40.34 8.94
C ILE A 325 -14.28 41.40 8.56
N ASP A 326 -13.27 41.63 9.40
CA ASP A 326 -12.17 42.55 9.12
C ASP A 326 -11.41 42.14 7.84
N TYR A 327 -11.09 40.85 7.71
CA TYR A 327 -10.52 40.31 6.47
C TYR A 327 -11.44 40.52 5.25
N ALA A 328 -12.74 40.29 5.41
CA ALA A 328 -13.74 40.49 4.35
C ALA A 328 -13.84 41.95 3.87
N GLN A 329 -13.80 42.91 4.80
CA GLN A 329 -13.78 44.34 4.49
C GLN A 329 -12.48 44.76 3.80
N GLY A 330 -11.36 44.09 4.11
CA GLY A 330 -10.08 44.33 3.43
C GLY A 330 -10.05 43.90 1.95
N ILE A 331 -10.92 42.97 1.54
CA ILE A 331 -10.96 42.45 0.17
C ILE A 331 -12.09 43.02 -0.70
N SER A 332 -13.16 43.53 -0.09
CA SER A 332 -14.30 44.12 -0.82
C SER A 332 -15.05 45.15 0.00
N ASN A 333 -15.65 46.14 -0.68
CA ASN A 333 -16.56 47.11 -0.08
C ASN A 333 -18.01 46.57 0.03
N ASP A 334 -18.30 45.43 -0.61
CA ASP A 334 -19.62 44.82 -0.69
C ASP A 334 -19.63 43.52 0.12
N VAL A 335 -19.75 43.68 1.45
CA VAL A 335 -19.72 42.60 2.43
C VAL A 335 -21.10 42.43 3.04
N THR A 336 -21.64 41.21 2.98
CA THR A 336 -22.89 40.82 3.66
C THR A 336 -22.59 39.76 4.69
N VAL A 337 -23.02 39.99 5.93
CA VAL A 337 -22.86 39.04 7.03
C VAL A 337 -24.15 38.23 7.14
N VAL A 338 -24.03 36.91 7.19
CA VAL A 338 -25.17 36.01 7.19
C VAL A 338 -25.15 35.16 8.44
N HIS A 339 -26.28 35.09 9.13
CA HIS A 339 -26.47 34.19 10.26
C HIS A 339 -27.68 33.31 10.01
N VAL A 340 -27.50 32.00 10.21
CA VAL A 340 -28.60 31.02 10.12
C VAL A 340 -29.11 30.77 11.52
N ALA A 341 -30.25 31.37 11.84
CA ALA A 341 -30.89 31.24 13.14
C ALA A 341 -31.81 30.02 13.17
N TYR A 342 -31.62 29.16 14.16
CA TYR A 342 -32.51 28.04 14.45
C TYR A 342 -33.45 28.33 15.64
N ASP A 343 -33.11 29.32 16.45
CA ASP A 343 -33.93 29.85 17.54
C ASP A 343 -34.16 31.36 17.29
N PRO A 344 -35.42 31.83 17.29
CA PRO A 344 -35.73 33.26 17.23
C PRO A 344 -35.04 34.08 18.34
N GLU A 345 -34.82 33.51 19.53
CA GLU A 345 -34.15 34.20 20.64
C GLU A 345 -32.67 34.46 20.34
N ASP A 346 -31.98 33.49 19.74
CA ASP A 346 -30.57 33.63 19.34
C ASP A 346 -30.38 34.69 18.24
N ALA A 347 -31.32 34.75 17.29
CA ALA A 347 -31.33 35.76 16.24
C ALA A 347 -31.42 37.18 16.81
N GLU A 348 -32.29 37.37 17.80
CA GLU A 348 -32.49 38.67 18.44
C GLU A 348 -31.30 39.05 19.32
N LEU A 349 -30.73 38.10 20.06
CA LEU A 349 -29.50 38.31 20.83
C LEU A 349 -28.34 38.75 19.93
N LEU A 350 -28.17 38.10 18.76
CA LEU A 350 -27.15 38.50 17.80
C LEU A 350 -27.43 39.89 17.25
N ARG A 351 -28.67 40.21 16.89
CA ARG A 351 -29.07 41.55 16.40
C ARG A 351 -28.78 42.65 17.42
N GLN A 352 -29.09 42.41 18.71
CA GLN A 352 -28.79 43.34 19.79
C GLN A 352 -27.27 43.56 19.93
N ARG A 353 -26.49 42.48 20.05
CA ARG A 353 -25.02 42.56 20.15
C ARG A 353 -24.38 43.21 18.93
N TRP A 354 -24.94 43.00 17.74
CA TRP A 354 -24.50 43.64 16.50
C TRP A 354 -24.66 45.16 16.54
N GLY A 355 -25.81 45.63 17.05
CA GLY A 355 -26.09 47.05 17.26
C GLY A 355 -25.20 47.69 18.34
N GLU A 356 -25.05 47.02 19.49
CA GLU A 356 -24.20 47.47 20.60
C GLU A 356 -22.72 47.59 20.19
N ALA A 357 -22.23 46.66 19.36
CA ALA A 357 -20.88 46.69 18.83
C ALA A 357 -20.67 47.77 17.73
N GLY A 358 -21.74 48.43 17.27
CA GLY A 358 -21.66 49.49 16.25
C GLY A 358 -21.33 48.99 14.85
N MET A 359 -21.63 47.72 14.53
CA MET A 359 -21.33 47.12 13.23
C MET A 359 -22.23 47.70 12.14
N ARG A 360 -21.63 48.35 11.13
CA ARG A 360 -22.36 49.04 10.04
C ARG A 360 -22.64 48.16 8.81
N LEU A 361 -22.24 46.89 8.84
CA LEU A 361 -22.44 45.97 7.73
C LEU A 361 -23.87 45.41 7.71
N PRO A 362 -24.41 45.09 6.51
CA PRO A 362 -25.65 44.34 6.38
C PRO A 362 -25.56 42.98 7.11
N LEU A 363 -26.48 42.76 8.05
CA LEU A 363 -26.68 41.48 8.73
C LEU A 363 -27.98 40.84 8.23
N VAL A 364 -27.87 39.71 7.54
CA VAL A 364 -28.98 38.92 7.03
C VAL A 364 -29.21 37.72 7.94
N LEU A 365 -30.45 37.59 8.43
CA LEU A 365 -30.87 36.51 9.29
C LEU A 365 -31.74 35.54 8.48
N ILE A 366 -31.29 34.30 8.38
CA ILE A 366 -31.99 33.22 7.68
C ILE A 366 -32.58 32.29 8.75
N GLU A 367 -33.89 32.15 8.77
CA GLU A 367 -34.56 31.22 9.68
C GLU A 367 -34.42 29.78 9.16
N SER A 368 -33.94 28.87 10.02
CA SER A 368 -33.80 27.44 9.73
C SER A 368 -34.58 26.60 10.75
N PRO A 369 -35.86 26.29 10.47
CA PRO A 369 -36.74 25.59 11.41
C PRO A 369 -36.29 24.14 11.70
N TYR A 370 -35.46 23.54 10.83
CA TYR A 370 -34.99 22.16 10.98
C TYR A 370 -33.57 22.04 11.58
N ARG A 371 -33.00 23.13 12.11
CA ARG A 371 -31.62 23.17 12.63
C ARG A 371 -30.57 22.79 11.59
N GLU A 372 -30.88 23.01 10.31
CA GLU A 372 -29.94 22.81 9.21
C GLU A 372 -29.17 24.10 8.97
N LEU A 373 -27.84 24.08 9.12
CA LEU A 373 -27.01 25.27 8.93
C LEU A 373 -26.50 25.41 7.49
N VAL A 374 -26.10 24.30 6.86
CA VAL A 374 -25.44 24.33 5.54
C VAL A 374 -26.44 24.57 4.40
N GLY A 375 -27.58 23.87 4.39
CA GLY A 375 -28.57 23.95 3.32
C GLY A 375 -29.13 25.37 3.09
N PRO A 376 -29.68 26.03 4.12
CA PRO A 376 -30.21 27.39 3.98
C PRO A 376 -29.15 28.42 3.57
N LEU A 377 -27.93 28.29 4.10
CA LEU A 377 -26.82 29.16 3.75
C LEU A 377 -26.39 28.99 2.30
N VAL A 378 -26.30 27.76 1.80
CA VAL A 378 -25.98 27.46 0.41
C VAL A 378 -27.08 28.01 -0.52
N ASN A 379 -28.36 27.78 -0.21
CA ASN A 379 -29.47 28.31 -1.00
C ASN A 379 -29.45 29.84 -1.10
N TYR A 380 -29.14 30.52 0.01
CA TYR A 380 -29.01 31.97 0.02
C TYR A 380 -27.82 32.46 -0.82
N ILE A 381 -26.66 31.80 -0.68
CA ILE A 381 -25.47 32.10 -1.46
C ILE A 381 -25.74 31.90 -2.96
N GLU A 382 -26.41 30.82 -3.34
CA GLU A 382 -26.80 30.54 -4.73
C GLU A 382 -27.76 31.60 -5.28
N GLN A 383 -28.79 31.95 -4.51
CA GLN A 383 -29.73 32.99 -4.90
C GLN A 383 -29.02 34.32 -5.10
N LEU A 384 -28.21 34.74 -4.12
CA LEU A 384 -27.43 35.98 -4.19
C LEU A 384 -26.43 35.96 -5.35
N HIS A 385 -25.84 34.80 -5.66
CA HIS A 385 -24.94 34.65 -6.81
C HIS A 385 -25.69 34.77 -8.14
N SER A 386 -26.90 34.23 -8.24
CA SER A 386 -27.74 34.31 -9.44
C SER A 386 -28.25 35.73 -9.73
N GLU A 387 -28.56 36.49 -8.68
CA GLU A 387 -29.03 37.88 -8.80
C GLU A 387 -27.91 38.84 -9.23
N ARG A 388 -26.65 38.49 -8.97
CA ARG A 388 -25.47 39.33 -9.20
C ARG A 388 -24.59 38.85 -10.37
N ASP A 389 -25.24 38.33 -11.43
CA ASP A 389 -24.82 37.57 -12.64
C ASP A 389 -23.40 37.76 -13.28
N THR A 390 -22.54 38.64 -12.76
CA THR A 390 -21.17 38.88 -13.25
C THR A 390 -20.07 38.93 -12.19
N ALA A 391 -20.39 38.96 -10.89
CA ALA A 391 -19.40 39.09 -9.82
C ALA A 391 -18.93 37.73 -9.25
N THR A 392 -17.61 37.55 -9.12
CA THR A 392 -17.04 36.46 -8.31
C THR A 392 -17.51 36.61 -6.86
N MET A 393 -18.10 35.57 -6.27
CA MET A 393 -18.54 35.61 -4.89
C MET A 393 -17.48 34.95 -3.99
N THR A 394 -17.08 35.63 -2.92
CA THR A 394 -16.17 35.07 -1.92
C THR A 394 -16.91 34.81 -0.62
N VAL A 395 -16.92 33.57 -0.17
CA VAL A 395 -17.49 33.17 1.12
C VAL A 395 -16.35 33.06 2.12
N VAL A 396 -16.29 33.99 3.07
CA VAL A 396 -15.23 34.05 4.09
C VAL A 396 -15.70 33.35 5.35
N VAL A 397 -15.16 32.17 5.62
CA VAL A 397 -15.58 31.33 6.75
C VAL A 397 -14.59 31.47 7.92
N PRO A 398 -15.04 31.87 9.12
CA PRO A 398 -14.20 31.84 10.31
C PRO A 398 -13.90 30.39 10.71
N GLU A 399 -12.63 30.05 10.92
CA GLU A 399 -12.19 28.69 11.28
C GLU A 399 -11.38 28.71 12.57
N PHE A 400 -11.79 27.87 13.54
CA PHE A 400 -11.08 27.74 14.82
C PHE A 400 -9.94 26.75 14.66
N VAL A 401 -8.72 27.18 14.98
CA VAL A 401 -7.55 26.30 15.03
C VAL A 401 -7.28 26.00 16.50
N PRO A 402 -7.52 24.76 16.97
CA PRO A 402 -7.30 24.40 18.37
C PRO A 402 -5.83 24.46 18.76
N ALA A 403 -5.56 24.58 20.06
CA ALA A 403 -4.21 24.53 20.59
C ALA A 403 -3.62 23.11 20.51
N HIS A 404 -4.46 22.08 20.63
CA HIS A 404 -4.04 20.68 20.60
C HIS A 404 -4.75 19.84 19.52
N LEU A 405 -4.04 18.86 18.95
CA LEU A 405 -4.57 17.99 17.89
C LEU A 405 -5.76 17.12 18.32
N TYR A 406 -5.86 16.77 19.61
CA TYR A 406 -6.98 15.97 20.12
C TYR A 406 -8.30 16.76 20.22
N GLU A 407 -8.24 18.09 20.11
CA GLU A 407 -9.42 18.98 20.14
C GLU A 407 -10.02 19.16 18.74
N VAL A 408 -9.28 18.87 17.67
CA VAL A 408 -9.74 18.92 16.28
C VAL A 408 -11.09 18.20 16.04
N PRO A 409 -11.34 16.97 16.54
CA PRO A 409 -12.64 16.32 16.37
C PRO A 409 -13.78 16.98 17.16
N LEU A 410 -13.48 17.79 18.18
CA LEU A 410 -14.48 18.48 19.02
C LEU A 410 -14.93 19.81 18.43
N HIS A 411 -14.18 20.37 17.48
CA HIS A 411 -14.50 21.66 16.86
C HIS A 411 -15.30 21.51 15.56
N ASN A 412 -16.17 22.49 15.34
CA ASN A 412 -17.23 22.45 14.35
C ASN A 412 -16.68 22.35 12.90
N GLN A 413 -17.02 21.27 12.20
CA GLN A 413 -16.59 20.98 10.83
C GLN A 413 -17.37 21.78 9.75
N THR A 414 -18.09 22.84 10.16
CA THR A 414 -18.92 23.66 9.28
C THR A 414 -18.15 24.23 8.09
N ALA A 415 -16.93 24.71 8.30
CA ALA A 415 -16.08 25.23 7.22
C ALA A 415 -15.76 24.14 6.17
N TRP A 416 -15.45 22.93 6.63
CA TRP A 416 -15.23 21.79 5.75
C TRP A 416 -16.50 21.42 4.97
N ARG A 417 -17.66 21.37 5.64
CA ARG A 417 -18.95 21.07 5.00
C ARG A 417 -19.34 22.11 3.95
N LEU A 418 -19.26 23.39 4.27
CA LEU A 418 -19.53 24.47 3.32
C LEU A 418 -18.60 24.42 2.12
N ARG A 419 -17.30 24.18 2.36
CA ARG A 419 -16.33 24.02 1.28
C ARG A 419 -16.67 22.83 0.39
N THR A 420 -17.06 21.69 0.95
CA THR A 420 -17.43 20.51 0.14
C THR A 420 -18.69 20.73 -0.69
N THR A 421 -19.69 21.45 -0.17
CA THR A 421 -20.95 21.70 -0.88
C THR A 421 -20.78 22.79 -1.95
N LEU A 422 -20.09 23.88 -1.64
CA LEU A 422 -19.90 24.99 -2.57
C LEU A 422 -18.84 24.71 -3.65
N TRP A 423 -18.03 23.65 -3.52
CA TRP A 423 -16.98 23.31 -4.49
C TRP A 423 -17.54 22.98 -5.88
N THR A 424 -18.79 22.54 -5.98
CA THR A 424 -19.45 22.26 -7.26
C THR A 424 -19.93 23.53 -7.99
N HIS A 425 -19.94 24.69 -7.32
CA HIS A 425 -20.45 25.95 -7.89
C HIS A 425 -19.34 26.76 -8.56
N PRO A 426 -19.46 27.04 -9.87
CA PRO A 426 -18.47 27.87 -10.57
C PRO A 426 -18.49 29.31 -10.03
N ARG A 427 -17.32 29.95 -9.91
CA ARG A 427 -17.14 31.35 -9.48
C ARG A 427 -17.49 31.66 -8.01
N ILE A 428 -17.69 30.64 -7.18
CA ILE A 428 -17.75 30.78 -5.72
C ILE A 428 -16.41 30.35 -5.11
N VAL A 429 -15.80 31.26 -4.36
CA VAL A 429 -14.52 31.04 -3.68
C VAL A 429 -14.77 30.93 -2.19
N VAL A 430 -14.39 29.81 -1.57
CA VAL A 430 -14.48 29.66 -0.12
C VAL A 430 -13.09 29.94 0.48
N THR A 431 -13.01 30.96 1.32
CA THR A 431 -11.78 31.38 1.99
C THR A 431 -11.92 31.17 3.50
N SER A 432 -11.06 30.36 4.10
CA SER A 432 -11.05 30.17 5.56
C SER A 432 -10.14 31.22 6.22
N VAL A 433 -10.64 31.86 7.28
CA VAL A 433 -9.84 32.78 8.12
C VAL A 433 -9.57 32.12 9.47
N PRO A 434 -8.33 31.67 9.73
CA PRO A 434 -8.01 30.96 10.96
C PRO A 434 -7.95 31.90 12.16
N TYR A 435 -8.55 31.47 13.25
CA TYR A 435 -8.38 32.04 14.59
C TYR A 435 -7.75 30.98 15.50
N HIS A 436 -6.51 31.22 15.91
CA HIS A 436 -5.74 30.29 16.75
C HIS A 436 -6.12 30.44 18.22
N LEU A 437 -6.62 29.37 18.82
CA LEU A 437 -6.80 29.30 20.26
C LEU A 437 -5.44 29.18 20.93
N MET A 438 -5.22 29.96 21.99
CA MET A 438 -3.94 29.97 22.72
C MET A 438 -3.89 28.98 23.88
N LYS A 439 -5.01 28.34 24.21
CA LYS A 439 -5.14 27.42 25.35
C LYS A 439 -5.87 26.16 24.92
#